data_AF-A0A317SYE8-F1
#
_entry.id   AF-A0A317SYE8-F1
#
_cell.length_a   1.000
_cell.length_b   1.000
_cell.length_c   1.000
_cell.angle_alpha   90.00
_cell.angle_beta   90.00
_cell.angle_gamma   90.00
#
_symmetry.space_group_name_H-M   'P 1'
#
loop_
_entity.id
_entity.type
_entity.pdbx_description
1 polymer ?
#
loop_
_entity_poly.entity_id
_entity_poly.type
_entity_poly.pdbx_seq_one_letter_code
_entity_poly.pdbx_strand_id
1 'polypeptide(L)'
;MHLPIFPPTTFTLPLLLLFLPLTTLAMSIRSAAQEVNPGYDVQKVKSKMLTLATHSWEYGTAAQALLELDNPELSVFGTSPFPIPGNPSGSALEYAKQHIALTGDTLINGDGAVGDPASLGIPALLLGKTDQRYRDAAERQTLHIFQAPKWPNGAISHRESIAELWFLPSSSPPPPSPQ
;
A
#
# COMPACT_ATOMS: atom_id res chain seq x y z
N MET A 1 -15.99 -69.88 59.01
CA MET A 1 -14.81 -70.39 58.30
C MET A 1 -14.80 -69.70 56.93
N HIS A 2 -14.03 -68.61 56.83
CA HIS A 2 -14.01 -67.69 55.69
C HIS A 2 -13.06 -68.25 54.60
N LEU A 3 -13.55 -68.40 53.37
CA LEU A 3 -12.72 -68.62 52.18
C LEU A 3 -12.45 -67.27 51.51
N PRO A 4 -11.20 -66.94 51.12
CA PRO A 4 -10.93 -65.73 50.34
C PRO A 4 -11.23 -65.98 48.86
N ILE A 5 -12.10 -65.15 48.29
CA ILE A 5 -12.33 -65.04 46.85
C ILE A 5 -11.35 -63.99 46.32
N PHE A 6 -10.39 -64.41 45.49
CA PHE A 6 -9.56 -63.47 44.71
C PHE A 6 -10.35 -62.98 43.49
N PRO A 7 -10.41 -61.67 43.21
CA PRO A 7 -10.93 -61.19 41.93
C PRO A 7 -9.86 -61.32 40.82
N PRO A 8 -10.26 -61.49 39.55
CA PRO A 8 -9.32 -61.52 38.44
C PRO A 8 -8.77 -60.12 38.17
N THR A 9 -7.44 -60.00 38.14
CA THR A 9 -6.73 -58.82 37.65
C THR A 9 -6.98 -58.63 36.16
N THR A 10 -7.81 -57.65 35.80
CA THR A 10 -7.90 -57.13 34.44
C THR A 10 -6.73 -56.18 34.19
N PHE A 11 -5.77 -56.62 33.38
CA PHE A 11 -4.74 -55.75 32.83
C PHE A 11 -5.37 -54.92 31.70
N THR A 12 -5.82 -53.71 32.00
CA THR A 12 -6.17 -52.72 30.97
C THR A 12 -4.91 -51.96 30.59
N LEU A 13 -4.38 -52.22 29.38
CA LEU A 13 -3.38 -51.36 28.75
C LEU A 13 -3.98 -49.96 28.59
N PRO A 14 -3.34 -48.88 29.06
CA PRO A 14 -3.72 -47.55 28.63
C PRO A 14 -3.24 -47.42 27.18
N LEU A 15 -4.18 -47.47 26.23
CA LEU A 15 -3.91 -47.00 24.87
C LEU A 15 -3.75 -45.47 24.97
N LEU A 16 -2.51 -45.05 25.21
CA LEU A 16 -2.09 -43.66 25.19
C LEU A 16 -2.30 -43.14 23.76
N LEU A 17 -3.45 -42.50 23.50
CA LEU A 17 -3.67 -41.73 22.28
C LEU A 17 -2.66 -40.58 22.27
N LEU A 18 -1.57 -40.81 21.55
CA LEU A 18 -0.57 -39.81 21.26
C LEU A 18 -1.22 -38.78 20.33
N PHE A 19 -1.81 -37.74 20.91
CA PHE A 19 -2.18 -36.54 20.17
C PHE A 19 -0.88 -35.92 19.67
N LEU A 20 -0.48 -36.24 18.44
CA LEU A 20 0.48 -35.43 17.71
C LEU A 20 -0.12 -34.03 17.60
N PRO A 21 0.51 -32.98 18.13
CA PRO A 21 0.14 -31.64 17.71
C PRO A 21 0.45 -31.60 16.22
N LEU A 22 -0.60 -31.50 15.41
CA LEU A 22 -0.47 -31.12 14.01
C LEU A 22 0.01 -29.67 14.04
N THR A 23 1.32 -29.48 14.22
CA THR A 23 1.97 -28.20 14.04
C THR A 23 1.76 -27.84 12.59
N THR A 24 0.74 -27.02 12.32
CA THR A 24 0.63 -26.30 11.07
C THR A 24 1.90 -25.47 10.99
N LEU A 25 2.84 -25.93 10.17
CA LEU A 25 3.91 -25.08 9.71
C LEU A 25 3.20 -23.95 8.97
N ALA A 26 3.05 -22.79 9.62
CA ALA A 26 2.63 -21.58 8.96
C ALA A 26 3.71 -21.30 7.91
N MET A 27 3.48 -21.81 6.71
CA MET A 27 4.30 -21.53 5.56
C MET A 27 4.14 -20.05 5.31
N SER A 28 5.09 -19.26 5.83
CA SER A 28 5.22 -17.86 5.50
C SER A 28 5.30 -17.80 3.99
N ILE A 29 4.20 -17.40 3.35
CA ILE A 29 4.23 -17.01 1.95
C ILE A 29 5.04 -15.72 1.96
N ARG A 30 6.37 -15.85 1.86
CA ARG A 30 7.19 -14.75 1.40
C ARG A 30 6.66 -14.45 0.02
N SER A 31 5.98 -13.30 -0.13
CA SER A 31 5.62 -12.78 -1.45
C SER A 31 6.85 -12.89 -2.34
N ALA A 32 6.67 -13.47 -3.52
CA ALA A 32 7.71 -13.71 -4.51
C ALA A 32 8.17 -12.41 -5.20
N ALA A 33 8.35 -11.32 -4.44
CA ALA A 33 9.47 -10.45 -4.74
C ALA A 33 10.70 -11.26 -4.32
N GLN A 34 11.23 -12.04 -5.27
CA GLN A 34 12.63 -12.44 -5.24
C GLN A 34 13.40 -11.25 -4.66
N GLU A 35 14.15 -11.41 -3.56
CA GLU A 35 15.07 -10.35 -3.12
C GLU A 35 16.06 -10.17 -4.27
N VAL A 36 15.70 -9.30 -5.22
CA VAL A 36 16.58 -8.83 -6.27
C VAL A 36 17.63 -8.06 -5.50
N ASN A 37 18.81 -8.64 -5.34
CA ASN A 37 19.94 -7.92 -4.78
C ASN A 37 20.26 -6.78 -5.75
N PRO A 38 19.94 -5.53 -5.41
CA PRO A 38 20.01 -4.46 -6.39
C PRO A 38 21.43 -3.86 -6.44
N GLY A 39 22.39 -4.45 -5.71
CA GLY A 39 23.77 -3.96 -5.60
C GLY A 39 23.93 -2.78 -4.64
N TYR A 40 22.89 -2.45 -3.86
CA TYR A 40 22.90 -1.38 -2.87
C TYR A 40 22.00 -1.68 -1.67
N ASP A 41 22.16 -0.89 -0.61
CA ASP A 41 21.36 -0.99 0.62
C ASP A 41 20.02 -0.27 0.45
N VAL A 42 18.96 -1.06 0.26
CA VAL A 42 17.59 -0.59 0.05
C VAL A 42 17.07 0.23 1.24
N GLN A 43 17.50 -0.08 2.47
CA GLN A 43 17.06 0.66 3.65
C GLN A 43 17.66 2.07 3.70
N LYS A 44 18.91 2.24 3.23
CA LYS A 44 19.51 3.58 3.06
C LYS A 44 18.79 4.39 2.00
N VAL A 45 18.42 3.77 0.87
CA VAL A 45 17.66 4.45 -0.20
C VAL A 45 16.28 4.87 0.32
N LYS A 46 15.57 3.97 1.00
CA LYS A 46 14.30 4.26 1.68
C LYS A 46 14.45 5.45 2.63
N SER A 47 15.44 5.43 3.52
CA SER A 47 15.68 6.54 4.46
C SER A 47 15.94 7.87 3.74
N LYS A 48 16.72 7.87 2.65
CA LYS A 48 16.97 9.06 1.85
C LYS A 48 15.71 9.57 1.16
N MET A 49 14.91 8.70 0.55
CA MET A 49 13.62 9.06 -0.05
C MET A 49 12.73 9.81 0.94
N LEU A 50 12.55 9.26 2.16
CA LEU A 50 11.70 9.88 3.19
C LEU A 50 12.26 11.20 3.72
N THR A 51 13.59 11.37 3.73
CA THR A 51 14.23 12.61 4.20
C THR A 51 14.24 13.72 3.15
N LEU A 52 14.21 13.36 1.86
CA LEU A 52 14.32 14.31 0.75
C LEU A 52 12.96 14.74 0.18
N ALA A 53 11.88 13.99 0.46
CA ALA A 53 10.54 14.39 0.06
C ALA A 53 10.11 15.68 0.76
N THR A 54 9.78 16.69 -0.03
CA THR A 54 9.41 18.05 0.40
C THR A 54 8.19 18.59 -0.34
N HIS A 55 7.88 18.05 -1.53
CA HIS A 55 6.74 18.48 -2.35
C HIS A 55 5.56 17.50 -2.27
N SER A 56 4.36 18.02 -2.53
CA SER A 56 3.08 17.30 -2.46
C SER A 56 3.08 15.99 -3.25
N TRP A 57 3.59 16.00 -4.49
CA TRP A 57 3.68 14.79 -5.32
C TRP A 57 4.71 13.77 -4.78
N GLU A 58 5.81 14.25 -4.18
CA GLU A 58 6.90 13.41 -3.66
C GLU A 58 6.42 12.55 -2.49
N TYR A 59 5.53 13.08 -1.64
CA TYR A 59 4.93 12.33 -0.53
C TYR A 59 4.11 11.14 -1.04
N GLY A 60 3.30 11.34 -2.09
CA GLY A 60 2.53 10.26 -2.71
C GLY A 60 3.42 9.22 -3.38
N THR A 61 4.45 9.66 -4.12
CA THR A 61 5.45 8.76 -4.71
C THR A 61 6.18 7.95 -3.64
N ALA A 62 6.61 8.58 -2.55
CA ALA A 62 7.26 7.88 -1.44
C ALA A 62 6.31 6.87 -0.77
N ALA A 63 5.04 7.24 -0.54
CA ALA A 63 4.05 6.32 0.01
C ALA A 63 3.82 5.10 -0.91
N GLN A 64 3.75 5.31 -2.23
CA GLN A 64 3.61 4.23 -3.21
C GLN A 64 4.85 3.32 -3.22
N ALA A 65 6.06 3.88 -3.15
CA ALA A 65 7.28 3.08 -3.06
C ALA A 65 7.32 2.25 -1.77
N LEU A 66 6.86 2.80 -0.63
CA LEU A 66 6.74 2.04 0.62
C LEU A 66 5.67 0.93 0.52
N LEU A 67 4.55 1.16 -0.19
CA LEU A 67 3.57 0.11 -0.45
C LEU A 67 4.22 -1.03 -1.23
N GLU A 68 4.97 -0.75 -2.29
CA GLU A 68 5.60 -1.80 -3.09
C GLU A 68 6.76 -2.50 -2.35
N LEU A 69 7.48 -1.78 -1.49
CA LEU A 69 8.65 -2.32 -0.79
C LEU A 69 8.30 -3.09 0.49
N ASP A 70 7.46 -2.52 1.37
CA ASP A 70 7.20 -3.08 2.70
C ASP A 70 5.84 -3.77 2.81
N ASN A 71 4.87 -3.40 1.97
CA ASN A 71 3.49 -3.88 2.02
C ASN A 71 2.94 -4.21 0.61
N PRO A 72 3.64 -5.03 -0.21
CA PRO A 72 3.32 -5.21 -1.63
C PRO A 72 1.91 -5.77 -1.86
N GLU A 73 1.33 -6.45 -0.87
CA GLU A 73 -0.06 -6.91 -0.87
C GLU A 73 -1.10 -5.78 -0.87
N LEU A 74 -0.72 -4.58 -0.44
CA LEU A 74 -1.56 -3.37 -0.44
C LEU A 74 -1.34 -2.49 -1.68
N SER A 75 -0.27 -2.75 -2.45
CA SER A 75 0.00 -2.00 -3.67
C SER A 75 -1.01 -2.34 -4.77
N VAL A 76 -1.39 -1.35 -5.56
CA VAL A 76 -2.18 -1.55 -6.79
C VAL A 76 -1.45 -2.40 -7.84
N PHE A 77 -0.13 -2.54 -7.71
CA PHE A 77 0.72 -3.41 -8.53
C PHE A 77 1.00 -4.77 -7.86
N GLY A 78 0.37 -5.03 -6.70
CA GLY A 78 0.46 -6.31 -6.01
C GLY A 78 -0.21 -7.44 -6.79
N THR A 79 -0.07 -8.67 -6.30
CA THR A 79 -0.61 -9.87 -6.96
C THR A 79 -2.14 -9.93 -6.97
N SER A 80 -2.79 -9.34 -5.97
CA SER A 80 -4.25 -9.31 -5.83
C SER A 80 -4.71 -7.96 -5.24
N PRO A 81 -4.62 -6.87 -6.02
CA PRO A 81 -4.84 -5.51 -5.52
C PRO A 81 -6.32 -5.21 -5.21
N PHE A 82 -7.23 -6.04 -5.73
CA PHE A 82 -8.67 -5.89 -5.54
C PHE A 82 -9.32 -7.22 -5.14
N PRO A 83 -10.34 -7.20 -4.26
CA PRO A 83 -10.88 -6.02 -3.56
C PRO A 83 -9.91 -5.49 -2.50
N ILE A 84 -9.99 -4.18 -2.20
CA ILE A 84 -9.15 -3.56 -1.17
C ILE A 84 -9.37 -4.27 0.19
N PRO A 85 -8.30 -4.68 0.89
CA PRO A 85 -8.39 -5.33 2.21
C PRO A 85 -9.23 -4.53 3.22
N GLY A 86 -9.91 -5.22 4.13
CA GLY A 86 -10.84 -4.59 5.08
C GLY A 86 -10.16 -3.70 6.13
N ASN A 87 -8.93 -4.01 6.52
CA ASN A 87 -8.18 -3.30 7.56
C ASN A 87 -6.71 -3.14 7.15
N PRO A 88 -6.41 -2.32 6.13
CA PRO A 88 -5.04 -2.15 5.66
C PRO A 88 -4.23 -1.33 6.69
N SER A 89 -3.00 -1.77 6.95
CA SER A 89 -2.08 -1.11 7.87
C SER A 89 -0.65 -1.36 7.42
N GLY A 90 0.30 -0.51 7.81
CA GLY A 90 1.68 -0.64 7.39
C GLY A 90 2.42 0.69 7.38
N SER A 91 3.75 0.63 7.24
CA SER A 91 4.60 1.82 7.35
C SER A 91 4.31 2.85 6.25
N ALA A 92 3.88 2.39 5.06
CA ALA A 92 3.44 3.26 3.97
C ALA A 92 2.24 4.12 4.35
N LEU A 93 1.25 3.53 5.05
CA LEU A 93 0.05 4.24 5.49
C LEU A 93 0.35 5.16 6.67
N GLU A 94 1.19 4.74 7.61
CA GLU A 94 1.64 5.62 8.71
C GLU A 94 2.42 6.83 8.21
N TYR A 95 3.23 6.68 7.16
CA TYR A 95 3.89 7.80 6.49
C TYR A 95 2.88 8.72 5.81
N ALA A 96 1.98 8.17 4.97
CA ALA A 96 1.00 8.96 4.24
C ALA A 96 0.07 9.78 5.16
N LYS A 97 -0.31 9.25 6.33
CA LYS A 97 -1.13 9.96 7.33
C LYS A 97 -0.54 11.32 7.74
N GLN A 98 0.78 11.47 7.70
CA GLN A 98 1.48 12.70 8.10
C GLN A 98 1.27 13.83 7.09
N HIS A 99 0.90 13.50 5.85
CA HIS A 99 0.81 14.43 4.73
C HIS A 99 -0.62 14.65 4.23
N ILE A 100 -1.55 13.74 4.55
CA ILE A 100 -2.94 13.85 4.11
C ILE A 100 -3.73 14.82 5.01
N ALA A 101 -4.22 15.90 4.39
CA ALA A 101 -5.20 16.80 4.94
C ALA A 101 -6.61 16.17 4.92
N LEU A 102 -7.24 16.09 6.10
CA LEU A 102 -8.61 15.59 6.24
C LEU A 102 -9.67 16.65 5.91
N THR A 103 -9.28 17.91 5.75
CA THR A 103 -10.13 19.06 5.42
C THR A 103 -9.58 19.83 4.21
N GLY A 104 -10.31 20.82 3.72
CA GLY A 104 -9.94 21.62 2.53
C GLY A 104 -10.48 21.00 1.25
N ASP A 105 -9.91 21.35 0.10
CA ASP A 105 -10.36 20.83 -1.21
C ASP A 105 -9.51 19.64 -1.69
N THR A 106 -8.23 19.63 -1.33
CA THR A 106 -7.25 18.62 -1.77
C THR A 106 -6.75 17.74 -0.62
N LEU A 107 -5.95 16.73 -0.93
CA LEU A 107 -5.26 15.87 0.04
C LEU A 107 -4.04 16.55 0.67
N ILE A 108 -3.48 17.56 0.03
CA ILE A 108 -2.37 18.40 0.52
C ILE A 108 -2.32 19.65 -0.36
N ASN A 109 -1.68 20.73 0.09
CA ASN A 109 -1.46 21.90 -0.76
C ASN A 109 -0.62 21.51 -2.00
N GLY A 110 -1.17 21.75 -3.19
CA GLY A 110 -0.56 21.42 -4.49
C GLY A 110 0.34 22.50 -5.09
N ASP A 111 0.50 23.66 -4.43
CA ASP A 111 1.23 24.81 -4.98
C ASP A 111 0.74 25.20 -6.39
N GLY A 112 -0.60 25.20 -6.55
CA GLY A 112 -1.29 25.49 -7.81
C GLY A 112 -1.27 24.34 -8.84
N ALA A 113 -0.70 23.19 -8.51
CA ALA A 113 -0.81 21.97 -9.32
C ALA A 113 -2.05 21.15 -8.92
N VAL A 114 -2.86 20.82 -9.92
CA VAL A 114 -4.11 20.05 -9.75
C VAL A 114 -3.81 18.58 -9.40
N GLY A 115 -2.75 18.04 -10.01
CA GLY A 115 -2.42 16.62 -9.96
C GLY A 115 -1.53 16.22 -8.78
N ASP A 116 -0.70 17.14 -8.27
CA ASP A 116 0.33 16.78 -7.29
C ASP A 116 -0.27 16.25 -5.98
N PRO A 117 -1.32 16.88 -5.39
CA PRO A 117 -1.98 16.33 -4.22
C PRO A 117 -2.63 14.95 -4.44
N ALA A 118 -3.05 14.67 -5.69
CA ALA A 118 -3.71 13.41 -6.05
C ALA A 118 -2.77 12.19 -5.95
N SER A 119 -1.46 12.41 -5.92
CA SER A 119 -0.46 11.36 -5.68
C SER A 119 -0.68 10.58 -4.37
N LEU A 120 -1.31 11.21 -3.36
CA LEU A 120 -1.68 10.58 -2.09
C LEU A 120 -3.03 9.83 -2.14
N GLY A 121 -3.66 9.74 -3.32
CA GLY A 121 -4.99 9.15 -3.48
C GLY A 121 -5.08 7.67 -3.10
N ILE A 122 -4.11 6.85 -3.50
CA ILE A 122 -4.07 5.42 -3.14
C ILE A 122 -4.02 5.22 -1.62
N PRO A 123 -3.04 5.79 -0.87
CA PRO A 123 -3.03 5.63 0.58
C PRO A 123 -4.27 6.23 1.25
N ALA A 124 -4.85 7.33 0.74
CA ALA A 124 -6.11 7.87 1.26
C ALA A 124 -7.28 6.89 1.12
N LEU A 125 -7.41 6.21 -0.03
CA LEU A 125 -8.43 5.18 -0.24
C LEU A 125 -8.24 3.95 0.65
N LEU A 126 -6.99 3.52 0.84
CA LEU A 126 -6.66 2.42 1.76
C LEU A 126 -7.04 2.78 3.20
N LEU A 127 -6.62 3.95 3.70
CA LEU A 127 -7.00 4.46 5.03
C LEU A 127 -8.52 4.63 5.17
N GLY A 128 -9.19 5.00 4.07
CA GLY A 128 -10.65 5.12 3.94
C GLY A 128 -11.44 3.83 4.12
N LYS A 129 -10.76 2.68 4.27
CA LYS A 129 -11.39 1.40 4.65
C LYS A 129 -11.73 1.34 6.14
N THR A 130 -10.96 2.03 6.97
CA THR A 130 -11.09 1.99 8.44
C THR A 130 -11.47 3.34 9.03
N ASP A 131 -11.25 4.44 8.32
CA ASP A 131 -11.62 5.79 8.77
C ASP A 131 -12.26 6.58 7.60
N GLN A 132 -13.55 6.86 7.75
CA GLN A 132 -14.37 7.54 6.74
C GLN A 132 -13.78 8.90 6.34
N ARG A 133 -13.08 9.62 7.23
CA ARG A 133 -12.54 10.95 6.93
C ARG A 133 -11.52 10.92 5.79
N TYR A 134 -10.76 9.84 5.66
CA TYR A 134 -9.81 9.67 4.56
C TYR A 134 -10.51 9.36 3.24
N ARG A 135 -11.65 8.64 3.29
CA ARG A 135 -12.51 8.43 2.13
C ARG A 135 -13.11 9.74 1.65
N ASP A 136 -13.65 10.54 2.56
CA ASP A 136 -14.20 11.86 2.26
C ASP A 136 -13.11 12.77 1.68
N ALA A 137 -11.88 12.70 2.19
CA ALA A 137 -10.74 13.44 1.65
C ALA A 137 -10.36 13.03 0.22
N ALA A 138 -10.37 11.72 -0.09
CA ALA A 138 -10.14 11.21 -1.44
C ALA A 138 -11.26 11.65 -2.41
N GLU A 139 -12.50 11.70 -1.95
CA GLU A 139 -13.63 12.18 -2.74
C GLU A 139 -13.49 13.68 -3.07
N ARG A 140 -13.15 14.52 -2.09
CA ARG A 140 -12.87 15.95 -2.31
C ARG A 140 -11.76 16.17 -3.33
N GLN A 141 -10.65 15.45 -3.21
CA GLN A 141 -9.56 15.52 -4.19
C GLN A 141 -10.00 15.16 -5.60
N THR A 142 -10.85 14.15 -5.73
CA THR A 142 -11.41 13.75 -7.03
C THR A 142 -12.27 14.87 -7.62
N LEU A 143 -13.13 15.50 -6.79
CA LEU A 143 -13.93 16.65 -7.22
C LEU A 143 -13.06 17.83 -7.66
N HIS A 144 -11.98 18.13 -6.91
CA HIS A 144 -11.04 19.18 -7.26
C HIS A 144 -10.42 18.96 -8.66
N ILE A 145 -9.96 17.74 -8.97
CA ILE A 145 -9.43 17.40 -10.31
C ILE A 145 -10.49 17.63 -11.39
N PHE A 146 -11.74 17.25 -11.14
CA PHE A 146 -12.81 17.45 -12.12
C PHE A 146 -13.24 18.91 -12.27
N GLN A 147 -12.91 19.80 -11.33
CA GLN A 147 -13.18 21.23 -11.43
C GLN A 147 -12.09 22.01 -12.17
N ALA A 148 -10.89 21.43 -12.32
CA ALA A 148 -9.78 22.09 -12.99
C ALA A 148 -10.09 22.52 -14.44
N PRO A 149 -9.41 23.58 -14.94
CA PRO A 149 -9.51 24.01 -16.34
C PRO A 149 -9.28 22.84 -17.30
N LYS A 150 -9.97 22.86 -18.44
CA LYS A 150 -9.84 21.82 -19.46
C LYS A 150 -9.56 22.43 -20.82
N TRP A 151 -8.79 21.72 -21.62
CA TRP A 151 -8.65 22.02 -23.04
C TRP A 151 -9.95 21.66 -23.79
N PRO A 152 -10.17 22.20 -25.01
CA PRO A 152 -11.36 21.90 -25.81
C PRO A 152 -11.60 20.41 -26.09
N ASN A 153 -10.54 19.60 -26.04
CA ASN A 153 -10.61 18.13 -26.17
C ASN A 153 -10.93 17.40 -24.85
N GLY A 154 -11.21 18.14 -23.77
CA GLY A 154 -11.52 17.58 -22.45
C GLY A 154 -10.30 17.25 -21.59
N ALA A 155 -9.07 17.46 -22.07
CA ALA A 155 -7.88 17.19 -21.26
C ALA A 155 -7.82 18.11 -20.03
N ILE A 156 -7.62 17.52 -18.86
CA ILE A 156 -7.54 18.21 -17.57
C ILE A 156 -6.21 18.96 -17.48
N SER A 157 -6.26 20.21 -17.04
CA SER A 157 -5.08 21.02 -16.82
C SER A 157 -4.24 20.48 -15.66
N HIS A 158 -2.92 20.61 -15.79
CA HIS A 158 -1.98 20.40 -14.70
C HIS A 158 -2.02 21.54 -13.67
N ARG A 159 -2.40 22.76 -14.07
CA ARG A 159 -2.50 23.94 -13.21
C ARG A 159 -3.94 24.31 -12.87
N GLU A 160 -4.13 24.84 -11.67
CA GLU A 160 -5.44 25.25 -11.16
C GLU A 160 -5.99 26.50 -11.88
N SER A 161 -5.11 27.44 -12.25
CA SER A 161 -5.51 28.78 -12.72
C SER A 161 -5.56 28.94 -14.23
N ILE A 162 -4.81 28.12 -14.98
CA ILE A 162 -4.70 28.20 -16.45
C ILE A 162 -4.74 26.80 -17.04
N ALA A 163 -5.21 26.67 -18.28
CA ALA A 163 -5.17 25.41 -19.01
C ALA A 163 -3.74 25.15 -19.51
N GLU A 164 -3.05 24.19 -18.90
CA GLU A 164 -1.65 23.85 -19.18
C GLU A 164 -1.48 22.34 -19.14
N LEU A 165 -0.87 21.76 -20.18
CA LEU A 165 -0.65 20.32 -20.28
C LEU A 165 0.79 19.99 -19.92
N TRP A 166 0.96 19.16 -18.89
CA TRP A 166 2.28 18.62 -18.51
C TRP A 166 2.27 17.13 -18.76
N PHE A 167 3.31 16.66 -19.44
CA PHE A 167 3.60 15.25 -19.58
C PHE A 167 4.93 14.97 -18.87
N LEU A 168 5.01 13.88 -18.12
CA LEU A 168 6.28 13.32 -17.68
C LEU A 168 6.83 12.46 -18.83
N PRO A 169 7.89 12.87 -19.54
CA PRO A 169 8.43 12.09 -20.65
C PRO A 169 9.04 10.78 -20.14
N SER A 170 8.40 9.65 -20.43
CA SER A 170 9.04 8.34 -20.36
C SER A 170 9.90 8.17 -21.63
N SER A 171 11.19 8.43 -21.52
CA SER A 171 12.25 8.34 -22.55
C SER A 171 12.20 9.38 -23.68
N SER A 172 13.36 10.00 -23.91
CA SER A 172 13.63 10.89 -25.05
C SER A 172 13.39 10.16 -26.38
N PRO A 173 12.86 10.84 -27.41
CA PRO A 173 12.80 10.25 -28.75
C PRO A 173 14.22 9.90 -29.23
N PRO A 174 14.41 8.78 -29.95
CA PRO A 174 15.71 8.42 -30.50
C PRO A 174 16.20 9.53 -31.45
N PRO A 175 17.53 9.79 -31.50
CA PRO A 175 18.08 10.79 -32.40
C PRO A 175 17.72 10.46 -33.86
N PRO A 176 17.51 11.48 -34.72
CA PRO A 176 17.21 11.25 -36.12
C PRO A 176 18.34 10.46 -36.80
N SER A 177 17.97 9.53 -37.67
CA SER A 177 18.93 8.77 -38.48
C SER A 177 19.81 9.72 -39.31
N PRO A 178 21.12 9.45 -39.45
CA PRO A 178 21.99 10.24 -40.31
C PRO A 178 21.44 10.26 -41.74
N GLN A 179 21.39 11.45 -42.33
CA GLN A 179 21.15 11.62 -43.78
C GLN A 179 22.40 11.24 -44.57
#